data_AF-A0AAQ3AH62-F1
#
_entry.id   AF-A0AAQ3AH62-F1
#
_cell.length_a   1.000
_cell.length_b   1.000
_cell.length_c   1.000
_cell.angle_alpha   90.00
_cell.angle_beta   90.00
_cell.angle_gamma   90.00
#
_symmetry.space_group_name_H-M   'P 1'
#
loop_
_entity.id
_entity.type
_entity.pdbx_description
1 polymer ?
#
loop_
_entity_poly.entity_id
_entity_poly.type
_entity_poly.pdbx_seq_one_letter_code
_entity_poly.pdbx_strand_id
1 'polypeptide(L)'
;MNKKLKMLIYYMLCILGLMSCKNPGLTRRAIDIDRSIKVAMEVGESKDLQALTKKVEPSSGVGIVADIKKSEEVTRAVDKDKADTVSGHKTSGKVFAVDKQAVVDLENKKLDESYGKFVNNVSRCKSEFLSNNSQIASSGISLVEHFKKVGSIFAGLEQQLNIYIALGYDVEAIQKLGVILKNLDLSYPSSLNYGDTKIANNLLNLLEQVGFYTKKIINTHLSSVNLNRIKVAKTLDDIIAIDSLLSSFIQERERAVKTIKDQITLLASKGKKEDLIEELLKFINSGDDNNRTIKSASYSIVEFSDQIGNLISKLL
;
A
#
# COMPACT_ATOMS: atom_id res chain seq x y z
N MET A 1 -14.00 34.46 39.79
CA MET A 1 -14.32 33.10 39.31
C MET A 1 -13.15 32.17 39.60
N ASN A 2 -13.34 31.14 40.43
CA ASN A 2 -12.28 30.25 40.93
C ASN A 2 -11.61 29.46 39.78
N LYS A 3 -10.27 29.31 39.79
CA LYS A 3 -9.50 28.61 38.74
C LYS A 3 -10.01 27.18 38.50
N LYS A 4 -10.47 26.50 39.56
CA LYS A 4 -11.07 25.16 39.44
C LYS A 4 -12.37 25.16 38.65
N LEU A 5 -13.20 26.20 38.80
CA LEU A 5 -14.47 26.33 38.09
C LEU A 5 -14.25 26.64 36.60
N LYS A 6 -13.22 27.45 36.26
CA LYS A 6 -12.81 27.66 34.86
C LYS A 6 -12.37 26.35 34.19
N MET A 7 -11.55 25.53 34.87
CA MET A 7 -11.12 24.25 34.31
C MET A 7 -12.28 23.27 34.10
N LEU A 8 -13.24 23.23 35.02
CA LEU A 8 -14.40 22.35 34.94
C LEU A 8 -15.34 22.74 33.79
N ILE A 9 -15.50 24.04 33.54
CA ILE A 9 -16.28 24.57 32.41
C ILE A 9 -15.58 24.23 31.07
N TYR A 10 -14.25 24.36 30.98
CA TYR A 10 -13.51 23.96 29.78
C TYR A 10 -13.60 22.44 29.53
N TYR A 11 -13.54 21.63 30.58
CA TYR A 11 -13.67 20.17 30.46
C TYR A 11 -15.07 19.76 29.97
N MET A 12 -16.12 20.40 30.49
CA MET A 12 -17.51 20.17 30.05
C MET A 12 -17.74 20.61 28.59
N LEU A 13 -17.15 21.74 28.18
CA LEU A 13 -17.22 22.21 26.78
C LEU A 13 -16.48 21.28 25.80
N CYS A 14 -15.35 20.69 26.21
CA CYS A 14 -14.65 19.69 25.40
C CYS A 14 -15.44 18.39 25.25
N ILE A 15 -16.15 17.94 26.29
CA ILE A 15 -16.99 16.73 26.23
C ILE A 15 -18.24 16.96 25.38
N LEU A 16 -18.85 18.16 25.45
CA LEU A 16 -19.99 18.54 24.61
C LEU A 16 -19.60 18.67 23.12
N GLY A 17 -18.37 19.10 22.81
CA GLY A 17 -17.83 19.13 21.46
C GLY A 17 -17.65 17.73 20.84
N LEU A 18 -17.28 16.74 21.64
CA LEU A 18 -17.12 15.34 21.18
C LEU A 18 -18.46 14.63 20.93
N MET A 19 -19.56 15.10 21.52
CA MET A 19 -20.89 14.53 21.34
C MET A 19 -21.65 15.10 20.12
N SER A 20 -21.12 16.14 19.46
CA SER A 20 -21.76 16.78 18.30
C SER A 20 -21.34 16.21 16.94
N CYS A 21 -20.43 15.23 16.89
CA CYS A 21 -20.02 14.54 15.66
C CYS A 21 -20.50 13.09 15.65
N LYS A 22 -21.82 12.87 15.76
CA LYS A 22 -22.43 11.58 15.36
C LYS A 22 -22.46 11.51 13.84
N ASN A 23 -21.42 10.95 13.25
CA ASN A 23 -21.40 10.57 11.84
C ASN A 23 -21.97 9.14 11.72
N PRO A 24 -23.19 8.93 11.19
CA PRO A 24 -23.85 7.61 11.20
C PRO A 24 -23.22 6.58 10.24
N GLY A 25 -22.14 6.94 9.53
CA GLY A 25 -21.47 6.07 8.55
C GLY A 25 -20.43 5.09 9.11
N LEU A 26 -19.98 5.26 10.36
CA LEU A 26 -18.90 4.43 10.95
C LEU A 26 -19.40 3.11 11.55
N THR A 27 -20.62 3.08 12.07
CA THR A 27 -21.20 1.87 12.68
C THR A 27 -21.65 0.85 11.64
N ARG A 28 -21.99 1.26 10.42
CA ARG A 28 -22.46 0.33 9.36
C ARG A 28 -21.31 -0.41 8.68
N ARG A 29 -20.12 0.21 8.51
CA ARG A 29 -18.94 -0.44 7.89
C ARG A 29 -18.21 -1.40 8.82
N ALA A 30 -18.24 -1.17 10.14
CA ALA A 30 -17.61 -2.08 11.10
C ALA A 30 -18.24 -3.48 11.06
N ILE A 31 -19.56 -3.57 10.83
CA ILE A 31 -20.32 -4.83 10.82
C ILE A 31 -20.00 -5.68 9.57
N ASP A 32 -19.81 -5.05 8.39
CA ASP A 32 -19.53 -5.79 7.15
C ASP A 32 -18.09 -6.33 7.07
N ILE A 33 -17.14 -5.65 7.72
CA ILE A 33 -15.74 -6.11 7.80
C ILE A 33 -15.59 -7.26 8.80
N ASP A 34 -16.25 -7.18 9.96
CA ASP A 34 -16.25 -8.23 10.98
C ASP A 34 -16.84 -9.54 10.44
N ARG A 35 -17.88 -9.45 9.60
CA ARG A 35 -18.46 -10.60 8.88
C ARG A 35 -17.51 -11.19 7.84
N SER A 36 -16.75 -10.36 7.13
CA SER A 36 -15.80 -10.82 6.10
C SER A 36 -14.58 -11.51 6.72
N ILE A 37 -14.14 -11.06 7.90
CA ILE A 37 -13.07 -11.69 8.67
C ILE A 37 -13.54 -13.04 9.24
N LYS A 38 -14.77 -13.11 9.76
CA LYS A 38 -15.36 -14.37 10.23
C LYS A 38 -15.51 -15.41 9.12
N VAL A 39 -15.92 -14.99 7.91
CA VAL A 39 -16.02 -15.88 6.74
C VAL A 39 -14.64 -16.38 6.29
N ALA A 40 -13.60 -15.55 6.37
CA ALA A 40 -12.23 -15.98 6.04
C ALA A 40 -11.66 -17.01 7.05
N MET A 41 -12.21 -17.09 8.26
CA MET A 41 -11.85 -18.11 9.25
C MET A 41 -12.56 -19.45 9.05
N GLU A 42 -13.68 -19.48 8.32
CA GLU A 42 -14.49 -20.69 8.08
C GLU A 42 -14.17 -21.38 6.73
N VAL A 43 -13.54 -20.68 5.77
CA VAL A 43 -13.27 -21.18 4.39
C VAL A 43 -11.87 -21.82 4.27
N GLY A 44 -11.39 -22.48 5.33
CA GLY A 44 -10.13 -23.24 5.34
C GLY A 44 -10.14 -24.53 4.51
N GLU A 45 -11.23 -24.85 3.82
CA GLU A 45 -11.35 -26.06 2.99
C GLU A 45 -11.93 -25.73 1.61
N SER A 46 -11.07 -25.42 0.63
CA SER A 46 -11.44 -25.55 -0.78
C SER A 46 -10.26 -26.10 -1.59
N LYS A 47 -10.53 -27.19 -2.32
CA LYS A 47 -9.55 -28.09 -2.97
C LYS A 47 -9.00 -27.59 -4.32
N ASP A 48 -9.36 -26.38 -4.75
CA ASP A 48 -9.14 -25.96 -6.15
C ASP A 48 -7.77 -25.32 -6.45
N LEU A 49 -6.90 -25.15 -5.45
CA LEU A 49 -5.58 -24.51 -5.63
C LEU A 49 -4.40 -25.48 -5.85
N GLN A 50 -4.62 -26.79 -5.84
CA GLN A 50 -3.55 -27.78 -6.07
C GLN A 50 -3.32 -28.14 -7.56
N ALA A 51 -4.09 -27.58 -8.49
CA ALA A 51 -3.99 -27.93 -9.92
C ALA A 51 -2.95 -27.11 -10.73
N LEU A 52 -2.33 -26.07 -10.15
CA LEU A 52 -1.52 -25.11 -10.91
C LEU A 52 0.01 -25.21 -10.71
N THR A 53 0.51 -26.21 -9.99
CA THR A 53 1.96 -26.34 -9.68
C THR A 53 2.60 -27.64 -10.16
N LYS A 54 2.35 -28.06 -11.41
CA LYS A 54 3.20 -29.09 -12.04
C LYS A 54 3.72 -28.69 -13.43
N LYS A 55 5.07 -28.59 -13.45
CA LYS A 55 6.03 -28.61 -14.57
C LYS A 55 6.13 -27.36 -15.45
N VAL A 56 7.32 -26.73 -15.48
CA VAL A 56 8.29 -26.84 -16.59
C VAL A 56 9.69 -26.42 -16.05
N GLU A 57 10.70 -27.27 -16.29
CA GLU A 57 12.13 -26.95 -16.21
C GLU A 57 12.69 -26.69 -17.64
N PRO A 58 13.87 -26.06 -17.79
CA PRO A 58 14.23 -25.25 -18.95
C PRO A 58 14.98 -26.02 -20.04
N SER A 59 14.90 -25.55 -21.30
CA SER A 59 15.89 -25.92 -22.33
C SER A 59 16.42 -24.71 -23.09
N SER A 60 17.73 -24.74 -23.26
CA SER A 60 18.63 -23.86 -23.99
C SER A 60 18.37 -23.74 -25.50
N GLY A 61 18.72 -22.56 -26.05
CA GLY A 61 19.67 -22.48 -27.18
C GLY A 61 19.15 -22.15 -28.59
N VAL A 62 19.77 -21.10 -29.15
CA VAL A 62 20.07 -20.83 -30.57
C VAL A 62 18.94 -20.22 -31.43
N GLY A 63 19.24 -19.04 -31.98
CA GLY A 63 18.32 -18.23 -32.80
C GLY A 63 18.32 -18.58 -34.29
N ILE A 64 17.55 -17.81 -35.06
CA ILE A 64 17.69 -17.57 -36.51
C ILE A 64 16.85 -16.33 -36.89
N VAL A 65 17.39 -15.61 -37.86
CA VAL A 65 16.94 -14.37 -38.51
C VAL A 65 15.95 -14.65 -39.66
N ALA A 66 15.14 -13.63 -39.98
CA ALA A 66 14.40 -13.36 -41.22
C ALA A 66 13.07 -14.11 -41.48
N ASP A 67 11.97 -13.36 -41.65
CA ASP A 67 11.45 -12.95 -42.98
C ASP A 67 10.07 -12.28 -42.85
N ILE A 68 9.95 -11.02 -43.29
CA ILE A 68 8.67 -10.30 -43.41
C ILE A 68 8.17 -10.44 -44.85
N LYS A 69 7.07 -11.19 -45.03
CA LYS A 69 6.35 -11.34 -46.30
C LYS A 69 5.46 -10.11 -46.61
N LYS A 70 5.88 -9.37 -47.64
CA LYS A 70 5.15 -8.83 -48.81
C LYS A 70 3.61 -8.66 -48.67
N SER A 71 3.12 -7.41 -48.73
CA SER A 71 1.70 -7.11 -48.96
C SER A 71 1.38 -7.11 -50.46
N GLU A 72 0.21 -7.65 -50.81
CA GLU A 72 -0.36 -7.63 -52.16
C GLU A 72 -0.82 -6.23 -52.57
N GLU A 73 -0.55 -5.87 -53.82
CA GLU A 73 -0.88 -4.60 -54.47
C GLU A 73 -2.05 -4.83 -55.43
N VAL A 74 -3.20 -4.20 -55.18
CA VAL A 74 -4.38 -4.27 -56.06
C VAL A 74 -4.39 -3.05 -56.97
N THR A 75 -4.10 -3.25 -58.25
CA THR A 75 -4.25 -2.24 -59.31
C THR A 75 -5.71 -2.14 -59.76
N ARG A 76 -6.25 -0.91 -59.79
CA ARG A 76 -7.44 -0.58 -60.58
C ARG A 76 -7.04 0.34 -61.72
N ALA A 77 -7.29 -0.13 -62.94
CA ALA A 77 -7.20 0.67 -64.15
C ALA A 77 -8.40 1.63 -64.22
N VAL A 78 -8.15 2.90 -64.52
CA VAL A 78 -9.15 3.81 -65.08
C VAL A 78 -8.53 4.45 -66.31
N ASP A 79 -9.14 4.13 -67.44
CA ASP A 79 -8.86 4.69 -68.75
C ASP A 79 -9.66 5.99 -68.92
N LYS A 80 -9.02 7.07 -69.38
CA LYS A 80 -9.52 8.03 -70.40
C LYS A 80 -8.63 9.28 -70.57
N ASP A 81 -8.06 9.35 -71.77
CA ASP A 81 -7.95 10.49 -72.70
C ASP A 81 -7.30 11.84 -72.29
N LYS A 82 -6.10 12.03 -72.89
CA LYS A 82 -5.52 13.21 -73.59
C LYS A 82 -5.90 14.64 -73.16
N ALA A 83 -4.90 15.41 -72.70
CA ALA A 83 -4.31 16.56 -73.42
C ALA A 83 -3.20 17.26 -72.61
N ASP A 84 -2.07 17.49 -73.29
CA ASP A 84 -1.02 18.53 -73.18
C ASP A 84 -0.47 19.05 -71.82
N THR A 85 0.81 18.72 -71.61
CA THR A 85 1.95 19.57 -71.20
C THR A 85 1.76 20.67 -70.15
N VAL A 86 2.21 20.42 -68.90
CA VAL A 86 3.13 21.30 -68.12
C VAL A 86 3.92 20.44 -67.13
N SER A 87 5.25 20.54 -67.17
CA SER A 87 6.19 19.96 -66.21
C SER A 87 5.96 20.51 -64.80
N GLY A 88 5.55 19.64 -63.88
CA GLY A 88 5.47 19.93 -62.45
C GLY A 88 5.97 18.71 -61.68
N HIS A 89 7.11 18.87 -61.02
CA HIS A 89 7.70 17.85 -60.16
C HIS A 89 6.77 17.57 -58.97
N LYS A 90 5.86 16.59 -59.10
CA LYS A 90 5.06 16.09 -57.97
C LYS A 90 5.83 14.96 -57.30
N THR A 91 6.38 15.27 -56.12
CA THR A 91 6.76 14.25 -55.15
C THR A 91 5.52 13.42 -54.83
N SER A 92 5.50 12.18 -55.33
CA SER A 92 4.47 11.19 -55.01
C SER A 92 4.61 10.81 -53.53
N GLY A 93 3.94 11.58 -52.66
CA GLY A 93 3.75 11.19 -51.27
C GLY A 93 2.89 9.95 -51.23
N LYS A 94 3.51 8.80 -50.98
CA LYS A 94 2.81 7.54 -50.69
C LYS A 94 2.06 7.72 -49.37
N VAL A 95 0.80 8.14 -49.43
CA VAL A 95 -0.09 8.16 -48.28
C VAL A 95 -0.43 6.72 -47.95
N PHE A 96 0.21 6.16 -46.94
CA PHE A 96 -0.22 4.89 -46.37
C PHE A 96 -1.60 5.11 -45.77
N ALA A 97 -2.61 4.44 -46.31
CA ALA A 97 -3.91 4.34 -45.67
C ALA A 97 -3.73 3.52 -44.39
N VAL A 98 -3.52 4.22 -43.27
CA VAL A 98 -3.52 3.59 -41.95
C VAL A 98 -4.95 3.12 -41.69
N ASP A 99 -5.13 1.81 -41.55
CA ASP A 99 -6.39 1.25 -41.09
C ASP A 99 -6.65 1.74 -39.66
N LYS A 100 -7.58 2.68 -39.54
CA LYS A 100 -7.94 3.30 -38.27
C LYS A 100 -8.47 2.27 -37.28
N GLN A 101 -9.11 1.19 -37.75
CA GLN A 101 -9.63 0.15 -36.88
C GLN A 101 -8.48 -0.70 -36.30
N ALA A 102 -7.51 -1.08 -37.12
CA ALA A 102 -6.34 -1.83 -36.66
C ALA A 102 -5.50 -1.05 -35.62
N VAL A 103 -5.44 0.28 -35.72
CA VAL A 103 -4.77 1.12 -34.71
C VAL A 103 -5.53 1.13 -33.40
N VAL A 104 -6.85 1.31 -33.44
CA VAL A 104 -7.71 1.30 -32.24
C VAL A 104 -7.67 -0.07 -31.54
N ASP A 105 -7.73 -1.16 -32.30
CA ASP A 105 -7.65 -2.51 -31.75
C ASP A 105 -6.30 -2.78 -31.07
N LEU A 106 -5.21 -2.27 -31.63
CA LEU A 106 -3.87 -2.37 -31.04
C LEU A 106 -3.75 -1.57 -29.74
N GLU A 107 -4.32 -0.36 -29.69
CA GLU A 107 -4.33 0.49 -28.49
C GLU A 107 -5.15 -0.16 -27.36
N ASN A 108 -6.35 -0.67 -27.68
CA ASN A 108 -7.19 -1.40 -26.72
C ASN A 108 -6.48 -2.64 -26.19
N LYS A 109 -5.79 -3.40 -27.06
CA LYS A 109 -5.00 -4.56 -26.63
C LYS A 109 -3.88 -4.17 -25.66
N LYS A 110 -3.14 -3.08 -25.93
CA LYS A 110 -2.09 -2.58 -25.02
C LYS A 110 -2.65 -2.13 -23.67
N LEU A 111 -3.82 -1.51 -23.69
CA LEU A 111 -4.55 -1.09 -22.49
C LEU A 111 -4.93 -2.31 -21.63
N ASP A 112 -5.55 -3.32 -22.25
CA ASP A 112 -5.95 -4.55 -21.57
C ASP A 112 -4.76 -5.31 -20.99
N GLU A 113 -3.66 -5.42 -21.74
CA GLU A 113 -2.42 -6.06 -21.27
C GLU A 113 -1.81 -5.32 -20.07
N SER A 114 -1.74 -3.98 -20.14
CA SER A 114 -1.22 -3.14 -19.06
C SER A 114 -2.10 -3.21 -17.81
N TYR A 115 -3.43 -3.14 -17.99
CA TYR A 115 -4.38 -3.30 -16.91
C TYR A 115 -4.28 -4.69 -16.25
N GLY A 116 -4.16 -5.74 -17.06
CA GLY A 116 -3.97 -7.10 -16.56
C GLY A 116 -2.73 -7.26 -15.69
N LYS A 117 -1.59 -6.69 -16.12
CA LYS A 117 -0.36 -6.66 -15.32
C LYS A 117 -0.55 -5.91 -14.00
N PHE A 118 -1.15 -4.72 -14.06
CA PHE A 118 -1.43 -3.90 -12.89
C PHE A 118 -2.31 -4.64 -11.86
N VAL A 119 -3.41 -5.26 -12.28
CA VAL A 119 -4.29 -6.03 -11.39
C VAL A 119 -3.58 -7.25 -10.78
N ASN A 120 -2.72 -7.92 -11.56
CA ASN A 120 -1.91 -9.02 -11.04
C ASN A 120 -0.93 -8.54 -9.96
N ASN A 121 -0.29 -7.39 -10.15
CA ASN A 121 0.58 -6.78 -9.14
C ASN A 121 -0.19 -6.46 -7.85
N VAL A 122 -1.36 -5.83 -7.95
CA VAL A 122 -2.22 -5.55 -6.79
C VAL A 122 -2.64 -6.84 -6.07
N SER A 123 -3.01 -7.87 -6.83
CA SER A 123 -3.44 -9.16 -6.28
C SER A 123 -2.31 -9.89 -5.56
N ARG A 124 -1.09 -9.86 -6.13
CA ARG A 124 0.11 -10.38 -5.49
C ARG A 124 0.41 -9.68 -4.17
N CYS A 125 0.34 -8.34 -4.14
CA CYS A 125 0.50 -7.62 -2.88
C CYS A 125 -0.55 -8.05 -1.84
N LYS A 126 -1.83 -8.13 -2.23
CA LYS A 126 -2.92 -8.56 -1.32
C LYS A 126 -2.67 -9.94 -0.74
N SER A 127 -2.25 -10.91 -1.56
CA SER A 127 -2.00 -12.28 -1.08
C SER A 127 -0.81 -12.35 -0.12
N GLU A 128 0.27 -11.61 -0.39
CA GLU A 128 1.42 -11.49 0.52
C GLU A 128 0.98 -10.93 1.90
N PHE A 129 0.13 -9.90 1.93
CA PHE A 129 -0.42 -9.35 3.19
C PHE A 129 -1.27 -10.36 3.97
N LEU A 130 -2.12 -11.14 3.28
CA LEU A 130 -3.00 -12.11 3.91
C LEU A 130 -2.24 -13.33 4.45
N SER A 131 -1.29 -13.85 3.68
CA SER A 131 -0.44 -14.99 4.07
C SER A 131 0.29 -14.69 5.39
N ASN A 132 0.91 -13.53 5.48
CA ASN A 132 1.69 -13.13 6.65
C ASN A 132 0.85 -12.96 7.93
N ASN A 133 -0.43 -12.57 7.80
CA ASN A 133 -1.34 -12.46 8.95
C ASN A 133 -1.64 -13.84 9.58
N SER A 134 -1.77 -14.89 8.77
CA SER A 134 -2.05 -16.25 9.25
C SER A 134 -0.90 -16.84 10.08
N GLN A 135 0.35 -16.45 9.77
CA GLN A 135 1.54 -16.87 10.52
C GLN A 135 1.57 -16.28 11.94
N ILE A 136 1.13 -15.03 12.11
CA ILE A 136 1.05 -14.43 13.45
C ILE A 136 -0.05 -15.09 14.28
N ALA A 137 -1.22 -15.32 13.69
CA ALA A 137 -2.33 -15.99 14.40
C ALA A 137 -1.91 -17.37 14.94
N SER A 138 -1.11 -18.12 14.19
CA SER A 138 -0.59 -19.44 14.60
C SER A 138 0.56 -19.37 15.60
N SER A 139 1.30 -18.26 15.68
CA SER A 139 2.42 -18.09 16.63
C SER A 139 2.00 -17.97 18.09
N GLY A 140 0.74 -17.60 18.37
CA GLY A 140 0.24 -17.37 19.73
C GLY A 140 0.83 -16.13 20.43
N ILE A 141 1.65 -15.32 19.76
CA ILE A 141 2.20 -14.09 20.35
C ILE A 141 1.07 -13.09 20.64
N SER A 142 1.08 -12.54 21.85
CA SER A 142 0.17 -11.47 22.25
C SER A 142 0.91 -10.39 23.04
N LEU A 143 0.82 -9.15 22.57
CA LEU A 143 1.31 -7.97 23.28
C LEU A 143 0.19 -7.13 23.90
N VAL A 144 -1.04 -7.64 23.93
CA VAL A 144 -2.26 -6.92 24.36
C VAL A 144 -2.05 -6.20 25.69
N GLU A 145 -1.51 -6.88 26.70
CA GLU A 145 -1.30 -6.28 28.03
C GLU A 145 -0.20 -5.21 28.03
N HIS A 146 0.84 -5.34 27.20
CA HIS A 146 1.84 -4.30 27.03
C HIS A 146 1.24 -3.08 26.33
N PHE A 147 0.44 -3.29 25.29
CA PHE A 147 -0.25 -2.22 24.57
C PHE A 147 -1.24 -1.47 25.45
N LYS A 148 -2.05 -2.16 26.27
CA LYS A 148 -2.94 -1.52 27.25
C LYS A 148 -2.21 -0.58 28.20
N LYS A 149 -1.01 -0.96 28.67
CA LYS A 149 -0.19 -0.13 29.55
C LYS A 149 0.31 1.15 28.86
N VAL A 150 0.62 1.08 27.56
CA VAL A 150 0.99 2.27 26.77
C VAL A 150 -0.24 3.15 26.49
N GLY A 151 -1.35 2.53 26.13
CA GLY A 151 -2.62 3.20 25.88
C GLY A 151 -3.67 2.21 25.37
N SER A 152 -4.88 2.27 25.93
CA SER A 152 -5.98 1.33 25.62
C SER A 152 -6.34 1.28 24.13
N ILE A 153 -6.09 2.34 23.37
CA ILE A 153 -6.32 2.39 21.92
C ILE A 153 -5.51 1.30 21.17
N PHE A 154 -4.29 1.00 21.63
CA PHE A 154 -3.43 -0.01 20.98
C PHE A 154 -3.85 -1.45 21.32
N ALA A 155 -4.76 -1.64 22.27
CA ALA A 155 -5.31 -2.96 22.58
C ALA A 155 -6.41 -3.38 21.59
N GLY A 156 -6.89 -2.48 20.74
CA GLY A 156 -7.83 -2.83 19.68
C GLY A 156 -7.20 -3.75 18.63
N LEU A 157 -7.94 -4.76 18.17
CA LEU A 157 -7.44 -5.75 17.20
C LEU A 157 -6.88 -5.09 15.92
N GLU A 158 -7.54 -4.03 15.46
CA GLU A 158 -7.10 -3.30 14.27
C GLU A 158 -5.75 -2.61 14.47
N GLN A 159 -5.55 -1.93 15.60
CA GLN A 159 -4.30 -1.22 15.91
C GLN A 159 -3.15 -2.21 16.09
N GLN A 160 -3.41 -3.34 16.75
CA GLN A 160 -2.43 -4.43 16.87
C GLN A 160 -2.01 -4.95 15.50
N LEU A 161 -2.99 -5.23 14.63
CA LEU A 161 -2.74 -5.69 13.28
C LEU A 161 -1.90 -4.67 12.49
N ASN A 162 -2.21 -3.38 12.60
CA ASN A 162 -1.43 -2.33 11.95
C ASN A 162 0.03 -2.31 12.46
N ILE A 163 0.26 -2.42 13.76
CA ILE A 163 1.61 -2.52 14.33
C ILE A 163 2.35 -3.76 13.80
N TYR A 164 1.68 -4.90 13.70
CA TYR A 164 2.29 -6.14 13.18
C TYR A 164 2.61 -6.03 11.68
N ILE A 165 1.79 -5.34 10.89
CA ILE A 165 2.08 -5.05 9.48
C ILE A 165 3.37 -4.23 9.32
N ALA A 166 3.58 -3.25 10.19
CA ALA A 166 4.79 -2.42 10.18
C ALA A 166 6.06 -3.19 10.52
N LEU A 167 5.92 -4.27 11.30
CA LEU A 167 7.00 -5.22 11.59
C LEU A 167 7.11 -6.32 10.54
N GLY A 168 6.32 -6.25 9.46
CA GLY A 168 6.30 -7.25 8.41
C GLY A 168 5.74 -8.60 8.86
N TYR A 169 4.94 -8.62 9.93
CA TYR A 169 4.46 -9.84 10.59
C TYR A 169 5.60 -10.78 11.04
N ASP A 170 6.76 -10.21 11.33
CA ASP A 170 7.90 -10.97 11.82
C ASP A 170 7.75 -11.26 13.32
N VAL A 171 7.56 -12.53 13.65
CA VAL A 171 7.39 -13.06 15.02
C VAL A 171 8.50 -12.58 15.96
N GLU A 172 9.76 -12.63 15.52
CA GLU A 172 10.91 -12.25 16.32
C GLU A 172 10.93 -10.73 16.59
N ALA A 173 10.64 -9.92 15.56
CA ALA A 173 10.54 -8.47 15.69
C ALA A 173 9.40 -8.06 16.64
N ILE A 174 8.27 -8.75 16.61
CA ILE A 174 7.15 -8.52 17.55
C ILE A 174 7.57 -8.89 18.98
N GLN A 175 8.26 -10.01 19.18
CA GLN A 175 8.78 -10.37 20.51
C GLN A 175 9.77 -9.32 21.04
N LYS A 176 10.67 -8.85 20.17
CA LYS A 176 11.61 -7.75 20.50
C LYS A 176 10.89 -6.45 20.87
N LEU A 177 9.81 -6.11 20.18
CA LEU A 177 8.95 -4.99 20.59
C LEU A 177 8.38 -5.22 22.01
N GLY A 178 7.95 -6.44 22.33
CA GLY A 178 7.53 -6.80 23.69
C GLY A 178 8.63 -6.59 24.74
N VAL A 179 9.87 -6.96 24.43
CA VAL A 179 11.04 -6.72 25.32
C VAL A 179 11.25 -5.24 25.58
N ILE A 180 11.20 -4.40 24.53
CA ILE A 180 11.30 -2.94 24.65
C ILE A 180 10.22 -2.42 25.60
N LEU A 181 8.95 -2.77 25.34
CA LEU A 181 7.82 -2.28 26.14
C LEU A 181 7.89 -2.75 27.61
N LYS A 182 8.43 -3.95 27.87
CA LYS A 182 8.63 -4.48 29.22
C LYS A 182 9.69 -3.70 30.01
N ASN A 183 10.70 -3.16 29.33
CA ASN A 183 11.82 -2.44 29.96
C ASN A 183 11.51 -0.96 30.26
N LEU A 184 10.37 -0.46 29.79
CA LEU A 184 9.91 0.91 30.02
C LEU A 184 9.03 1.00 31.28
N ASP A 185 9.11 2.11 31.99
CA ASP A 185 8.20 2.43 33.09
C ASP A 185 6.88 2.99 32.55
N LEU A 186 5.93 2.08 32.34
CA LEU A 186 4.59 2.37 31.81
C LEU A 186 3.55 2.62 32.91
N SER A 187 3.97 3.01 34.12
CA SER A 187 3.07 3.24 35.26
C SER A 187 2.23 4.51 35.14
N TYR A 188 2.70 5.49 34.38
CA TYR A 188 2.00 6.77 34.18
C TYR A 188 1.13 6.75 32.92
N PRO A 189 -0.07 7.37 32.95
CA PRO A 189 -0.91 7.45 31.77
C PRO A 189 -0.25 8.31 30.67
N SER A 190 -0.36 7.86 29.42
CA SER A 190 0.21 8.52 28.23
C SER A 190 -0.28 9.96 28.02
N SER A 191 -1.47 10.30 28.54
CA SER A 191 -2.05 11.64 28.48
C SER A 191 -1.23 12.73 29.20
N LEU A 192 -0.32 12.35 30.10
CA LEU A 192 0.45 13.31 30.88
C LEU A 192 1.66 13.89 30.13
N ASN A 193 1.91 13.48 28.87
CA ASN A 193 2.94 14.05 28.01
C ASN A 193 4.37 14.07 28.60
N TYR A 194 4.66 13.20 29.58
CA TYR A 194 5.99 12.97 30.15
C TYR A 194 6.26 11.47 30.34
N GLY A 195 7.54 11.11 30.52
CA GLY A 195 7.97 9.76 30.89
C GLY A 195 7.95 8.74 29.75
N ASP A 196 8.31 7.51 30.09
CA ASP A 196 8.51 6.43 29.13
C ASP A 196 7.22 6.04 28.38
N THR A 197 6.06 6.16 29.04
CA THR A 197 4.77 5.89 28.40
C THR A 197 4.55 6.76 27.17
N LYS A 198 4.99 8.04 27.19
CA LYS A 198 4.91 8.92 26.01
C LYS A 198 5.82 8.42 24.88
N ILE A 199 7.03 8.01 25.22
CA ILE A 199 8.01 7.51 24.25
C ILE A 199 7.48 6.23 23.59
N ALA A 200 6.94 5.31 24.40
CA ALA A 200 6.27 4.11 23.91
C ALA A 200 5.05 4.44 23.04
N ASN A 201 4.23 5.41 23.44
CA ASN A 201 3.07 5.85 22.69
C ASN A 201 3.47 6.40 21.30
N ASN A 202 4.51 7.22 21.24
CA ASN A 202 5.04 7.74 19.98
C ASN A 202 5.57 6.62 19.08
N LEU A 203 6.32 5.65 19.64
CA LEU A 203 6.77 4.48 18.89
C LEU A 203 5.58 3.72 18.30
N LEU A 204 4.58 3.38 19.12
CA LEU A 204 3.42 2.62 18.68
C LEU A 204 2.58 3.38 17.66
N ASN A 205 2.44 4.71 17.78
CA ASN A 205 1.76 5.53 16.77
C ASN A 205 2.48 5.48 15.42
N LEU A 206 3.82 5.56 15.39
CA LEU A 206 4.58 5.47 14.14
C LEU A 206 4.43 4.10 13.48
N LEU A 207 4.46 3.02 14.26
CA LEU A 207 4.24 1.67 13.76
C LEU A 207 2.80 1.48 13.26
N GLU A 208 1.82 1.92 14.03
CA GLU A 208 0.41 1.86 13.66
C GLU A 208 0.16 2.61 12.35
N GLN A 209 0.75 3.80 12.20
CA GLN A 209 0.65 4.62 11.00
C GLN A 209 1.17 3.87 9.76
N VAL A 210 2.37 3.28 9.82
CA VAL A 210 2.93 2.49 8.71
C VAL A 210 1.96 1.38 8.29
N GLY A 211 1.42 0.62 9.25
CA GLY A 211 0.49 -0.46 8.96
C GLY A 211 -0.86 0.01 8.42
N PHE A 212 -1.42 1.06 9.01
CA PHE A 212 -2.69 1.64 8.62
C PHE A 212 -2.65 2.13 7.17
N TYR A 213 -1.66 2.95 6.81
CA TYR A 213 -1.55 3.51 5.47
C TYR A 213 -1.19 2.45 4.43
N THR A 214 -0.38 1.45 4.80
CA THR A 214 -0.16 0.26 3.96
C THR A 214 -1.48 -0.45 3.64
N LYS A 215 -2.32 -0.72 4.64
CA LYS A 215 -3.66 -1.30 4.43
C LYS A 215 -4.56 -0.39 3.61
N LYS A 216 -4.52 0.92 3.85
CA LYS A 216 -5.35 1.90 3.15
C LYS A 216 -5.06 1.90 1.65
N ILE A 217 -3.78 1.85 1.24
CA ILE A 217 -3.40 1.73 -0.17
C ILE A 217 -4.02 0.48 -0.80
N ILE A 218 -3.81 -0.68 -0.19
CA ILE A 218 -4.17 -1.97 -0.78
C ILE A 218 -5.68 -2.22 -0.76
N ASN A 219 -6.35 -1.92 0.35
CA ASN A 219 -7.73 -2.30 0.59
C ASN A 219 -8.73 -1.19 0.27
N THR A 220 -8.34 0.07 0.38
CA THR A 220 -9.22 1.22 0.12
C THR A 220 -8.96 1.80 -1.26
N HIS A 221 -7.73 2.26 -1.51
CA HIS A 221 -7.39 2.92 -2.77
C HIS A 221 -7.42 1.93 -3.94
N LEU A 222 -6.82 0.74 -3.77
CA LEU A 222 -6.78 -0.33 -4.77
C LEU A 222 -7.84 -1.42 -4.50
N SER A 223 -9.00 -1.01 -3.97
CA SER A 223 -10.16 -1.89 -3.77
C SER A 223 -10.67 -2.45 -5.10
N SER A 224 -11.35 -3.61 -5.07
CA SER A 224 -11.93 -4.21 -6.29
C SER A 224 -12.90 -3.27 -7.00
N VAL A 225 -13.64 -2.44 -6.24
CA VAL A 225 -14.52 -1.41 -6.78
C VAL A 225 -13.74 -0.36 -7.57
N ASN A 226 -12.63 0.15 -7.01
CA ASN A 226 -11.81 1.15 -7.68
C ASN A 226 -11.07 0.56 -8.89
N LEU A 227 -10.57 -0.68 -8.80
CA LEU A 227 -9.96 -1.39 -9.93
C LEU A 227 -10.94 -1.50 -11.10
N ASN A 228 -12.19 -1.93 -10.84
CA ASN A 228 -13.22 -2.01 -11.87
C ASN A 228 -13.51 -0.65 -12.52
N ARG A 229 -13.52 0.45 -11.74
CA ARG A 229 -13.69 1.80 -12.30
C ARG A 229 -12.46 2.22 -13.12
N ILE A 230 -11.26 1.90 -12.68
CA ILE A 230 -10.01 2.14 -13.42
C ILE A 230 -10.05 1.42 -14.78
N LYS A 231 -10.52 0.17 -14.83
CA LYS A 231 -10.65 -0.58 -16.09
C LYS A 231 -11.46 0.14 -17.15
N VAL A 232 -12.57 0.77 -16.74
CA VAL A 232 -13.57 1.32 -17.66
C VAL A 232 -13.27 2.76 -18.07
N ALA A 233 -12.64 3.55 -17.19
CA ALA A 233 -12.60 5.00 -17.31
C ALA A 233 -11.22 5.60 -17.57
N LYS A 234 -10.18 4.77 -17.81
CA LYS A 234 -8.78 5.23 -17.79
C LYS A 234 -8.01 4.97 -19.06
N THR A 235 -7.06 5.87 -19.30
CA THR A 235 -6.11 5.77 -20.40
C THR A 235 -4.97 4.82 -20.05
N LEU A 236 -4.20 4.42 -21.07
CA LEU A 236 -2.99 3.62 -20.89
C LEU A 236 -1.99 4.34 -19.97
N ASP A 237 -1.81 5.65 -20.16
CA ASP A 237 -0.88 6.46 -19.37
C ASP A 237 -1.29 6.54 -17.90
N ASP A 238 -2.60 6.65 -17.60
CA ASP A 238 -3.11 6.63 -16.23
C ASP A 238 -2.76 5.30 -15.54
N ILE A 239 -2.94 4.17 -16.23
CA ILE A 239 -2.65 2.85 -15.69
C ILE A 239 -1.15 2.69 -15.43
N ILE A 240 -0.31 3.11 -16.38
CA ILE A 240 1.16 3.09 -16.23
C ILE A 240 1.59 3.94 -15.03
N ALA A 241 1.01 5.14 -14.86
CA ALA A 241 1.33 6.02 -13.74
C ALA A 241 0.96 5.39 -12.39
N ILE A 242 -0.22 4.79 -12.27
CA ILE A 242 -0.66 4.12 -11.03
C ILE A 242 0.22 2.89 -10.73
N ASP A 243 0.51 2.05 -11.74
CA ASP A 243 1.32 0.84 -11.55
C ASP A 243 2.78 1.16 -11.19
N SER A 244 3.35 2.21 -11.80
CA SER A 244 4.67 2.73 -11.43
C SER A 244 4.70 3.21 -9.98
N LEU A 245 3.69 3.99 -9.56
CA LEU A 245 3.61 4.49 -8.19
C LEU A 245 3.39 3.37 -7.17
N LEU A 246 2.60 2.34 -7.51
CA LEU A 246 2.45 1.12 -6.71
C LEU A 246 3.78 0.39 -6.57
N SER A 247 4.55 0.26 -7.66
CA SER A 247 5.86 -0.40 -7.64
C SER A 247 6.85 0.33 -6.73
N SER A 248 6.90 1.67 -6.79
CA SER A 248 7.70 2.49 -5.87
C SER A 248 7.25 2.34 -4.43
N PHE A 249 5.93 2.31 -4.16
CA PHE A 249 5.41 2.06 -2.82
C PHE A 249 5.83 0.69 -2.27
N ILE A 250 5.81 -0.38 -3.07
CA ILE A 250 6.21 -1.72 -2.63
C ILE A 250 7.67 -1.72 -2.16
N GLN A 251 8.57 -1.15 -2.97
CA GLN A 251 9.99 -1.04 -2.63
C GLN A 251 10.21 -0.21 -1.36
N GLU A 252 9.50 0.91 -1.26
CA GLU A 252 9.56 1.77 -0.08
C GLU A 252 9.04 1.05 1.17
N ARG A 253 7.97 0.28 1.06
CA ARG A 253 7.40 -0.52 2.16
C ARG A 253 8.35 -1.61 2.63
N GLU A 254 9.03 -2.29 1.73
CA GLU A 254 10.08 -3.26 2.10
C GLU A 254 11.24 -2.59 2.84
N ARG A 255 11.69 -1.43 2.34
CA ARG A 255 12.72 -0.60 3.00
C ARG A 255 12.28 -0.15 4.39
N ALA A 256 11.05 0.34 4.52
CA ALA A 256 10.46 0.81 5.77
C ALA A 256 10.40 -0.33 6.80
N VAL A 257 9.85 -1.49 6.43
CA VAL A 257 9.77 -2.67 7.31
C VAL A 257 11.17 -3.10 7.75
N LYS A 258 12.13 -3.18 6.83
CA LYS A 258 13.52 -3.53 7.19
C LYS A 258 14.10 -2.54 8.20
N THR A 259 13.96 -1.25 7.93
CA THR A 259 14.45 -0.17 8.81
C THR A 259 13.86 -0.28 10.21
N ILE A 260 12.54 -0.49 10.30
CA ILE A 260 11.84 -0.65 11.57
C ILE A 260 12.37 -1.88 12.32
N LYS A 261 12.49 -3.03 11.66
CA LYS A 261 12.99 -4.28 12.28
C LYS A 261 14.41 -4.13 12.80
N ASP A 262 15.29 -3.50 12.02
CA ASP A 262 16.69 -3.27 12.41
C ASP A 262 16.75 -2.39 13.67
N GLN A 263 15.95 -1.33 13.72
CA GLN A 263 15.88 -0.42 14.88
C GLN A 263 15.25 -1.08 16.10
N ILE A 264 14.16 -1.84 15.95
CA ILE A 264 13.57 -2.63 17.04
C ILE A 264 14.57 -3.65 17.58
N THR A 265 15.35 -4.29 16.71
CA THR A 265 16.40 -5.21 17.13
C THR A 265 17.51 -4.51 17.91
N LEU A 266 17.96 -3.34 17.46
CA LEU A 266 18.96 -2.55 18.17
C LEU A 266 18.46 -2.07 19.54
N LEU A 267 17.20 -1.65 19.62
CA LEU A 267 16.58 -1.20 20.88
C LEU A 267 16.44 -2.37 21.85
N ALA A 268 15.99 -3.53 21.39
CA ALA A 268 15.82 -4.70 22.25
C ALA A 268 17.15 -5.25 22.81
N SER A 269 18.29 -4.95 22.18
CA SER A 269 19.61 -5.35 22.67
C SER A 269 20.19 -4.40 23.73
N LYS A 270 19.53 -3.25 24.00
CA LYS A 270 19.97 -2.32 25.05
C LYS A 270 19.68 -2.91 26.43
N GLY A 271 20.75 -3.24 27.16
CA GLY A 271 20.67 -3.82 28.49
C GLY A 271 20.35 -2.81 29.60
N LYS A 272 20.63 -1.51 29.37
CA LYS A 272 20.30 -0.42 30.30
C LYS A 272 19.12 0.38 29.77
N LYS A 273 18.22 0.77 30.69
CA LYS A 273 17.01 1.53 30.37
C LYS A 273 17.34 2.92 29.83
N GLU A 274 18.38 3.56 30.35
CA GLU A 274 18.83 4.89 29.95
C GLU A 274 19.27 4.87 28.48
N ASP A 275 20.08 3.88 28.09
CA ASP A 275 20.55 3.69 26.71
C ASP A 275 19.38 3.39 25.75
N LEU A 276 18.38 2.62 26.21
CA LEU A 276 17.15 2.35 25.46
C LEU A 276 16.38 3.64 25.18
N ILE A 277 16.16 4.47 26.20
CA ILE A 277 15.41 5.72 26.10
C ILE A 277 16.13 6.71 25.19
N GLU A 278 17.44 6.85 25.35
CA GLU A 278 18.25 7.74 24.51
C GLU A 278 18.11 7.35 23.03
N GLU A 279 18.25 6.06 22.72
CA GLU A 279 18.16 5.55 21.36
C GLU A 279 16.73 5.65 20.78
N LEU A 280 15.69 5.38 21.59
CA LEU A 280 14.30 5.60 21.22
C LEU A 280 14.03 7.05 20.84
N LEU A 281 14.53 8.00 21.64
CA LEU A 281 14.37 9.42 21.37
C LEU A 281 15.07 9.82 20.07
N LYS A 282 16.23 9.26 19.74
CA LYS A 282 16.89 9.48 18.45
C LYS A 282 16.01 9.02 17.29
N PHE A 283 15.40 7.84 17.37
CA PHE A 283 14.57 7.30 16.29
C PHE A 283 13.23 8.00 16.12
N ILE A 284 12.70 8.60 17.19
CA ILE A 284 11.40 9.28 17.20
C ILE A 284 11.55 10.80 16.93
N ASN A 285 12.66 11.43 17.35
CA ASN A 285 12.82 12.89 17.29
C ASN A 285 13.82 13.38 16.24
N SER A 286 14.63 12.52 15.62
CA SER A 286 15.56 12.99 14.57
C SER A 286 14.79 13.64 13.42
N GLY A 287 15.20 14.86 13.09
CA GLY A 287 14.67 15.69 12.01
C GLY A 287 15.64 15.86 10.84
N ASP A 288 16.69 15.05 10.77
CA ASP A 288 17.72 15.14 9.73
C ASP A 288 17.44 14.14 8.60
N ASP A 289 17.43 14.67 7.37
CA ASP A 289 16.96 14.07 6.12
C ASP A 289 17.73 12.82 5.65
N ASN A 290 18.78 12.39 6.36
CA ASN A 290 19.61 11.25 5.97
C ASN A 290 19.40 9.99 6.83
N ASN A 291 18.73 10.07 7.98
CA ASN A 291 18.55 8.90 8.84
C ASN A 291 17.28 8.12 8.46
N ARG A 292 17.52 6.90 7.96
CA ARG A 292 16.51 5.84 7.79
C ARG A 292 16.00 5.46 9.19
N THR A 293 14.99 6.19 9.68
CA THR A 293 14.37 5.99 10.99
C THR A 293 12.97 5.46 10.88
N ILE A 294 12.44 4.92 11.99
CA ILE A 294 11.03 4.56 12.10
C ILE A 294 10.14 5.77 11.73
N LYS A 295 10.51 6.99 12.12
CA LYS A 295 9.77 8.20 11.78
C LYS A 295 9.79 8.51 10.28
N SER A 296 10.96 8.51 9.63
CA SER A 296 11.04 8.80 8.19
C SER A 296 10.41 7.68 7.36
N ALA A 297 10.51 6.42 7.79
CA ALA A 297 9.77 5.30 7.22
C ALA A 297 8.25 5.52 7.31
N SER A 298 7.74 5.95 8.47
CA SER A 298 6.31 6.25 8.64
C SER A 298 5.83 7.33 7.68
N TYR A 299 6.54 8.46 7.62
CA TYR A 299 6.12 9.58 6.78
C TYR A 299 6.18 9.27 5.28
N SER A 300 7.18 8.50 4.83
CA SER A 300 7.25 8.08 3.42
C SER A 300 6.05 7.21 3.02
N ILE A 301 5.61 6.30 3.88
CA ILE A 301 4.43 5.44 3.62
C ILE A 301 3.13 6.26 3.55
N VAL A 302 3.01 7.27 4.42
CA VAL A 302 1.88 8.22 4.39
C VAL A 302 1.86 8.98 3.07
N GLU A 303 3.02 9.50 2.66
CA GLU A 303 3.15 10.25 1.41
C GLU A 303 2.75 9.41 0.20
N PHE A 304 3.22 8.16 0.10
CA PHE A 304 2.79 7.25 -0.95
C PHE A 304 1.28 6.99 -0.93
N SER A 305 0.68 6.86 0.26
CA SER A 305 -0.76 6.68 0.35
C SER A 305 -1.53 7.89 -0.15
N ASP A 306 -1.05 9.10 0.14
CA ASP A 306 -1.68 10.33 -0.31
C ASP A 306 -1.49 10.51 -1.81
N GLN A 307 -0.30 10.22 -2.36
CA GLN A 307 -0.04 10.28 -3.80
C GLN A 307 -0.94 9.29 -4.58
N ILE A 308 -1.01 8.02 -4.16
CA ILE A 308 -1.86 7.01 -4.80
C ILE A 308 -3.34 7.39 -4.63
N GLY A 309 -3.73 7.80 -3.42
CA GLY A 309 -5.10 8.19 -3.13
C GLY A 309 -5.56 9.39 -3.97
N ASN A 310 -4.72 10.39 -4.12
CA ASN A 310 -4.99 11.57 -4.94
C ASN A 310 -5.07 11.24 -6.43
N LEU A 311 -4.15 10.40 -6.92
CA LEU A 311 -4.17 9.95 -8.32
C LEU A 311 -5.48 9.21 -8.60
N ILE A 312 -5.84 8.22 -7.77
CA ILE A 312 -7.08 7.46 -7.94
C ILE A 312 -8.30 8.38 -7.80
N SER A 313 -8.33 9.30 -6.84
CA SER A 313 -9.49 10.20 -6.66
C SER A 313 -9.70 11.16 -7.82
N LYS A 314 -8.63 11.65 -8.47
CA LYS A 314 -8.72 12.46 -9.70
C LYS A 314 -9.26 11.67 -10.88
N LEU A 315 -9.08 10.35 -10.83
CA LEU A 315 -9.44 9.43 -11.89
C LEU A 315 -10.87 8.88 -11.71
N LEU A 316 -11.44 8.90 -10.52
CA LEU A 316 -12.74 8.29 -10.22
C LEU A 316 -13.89 9.31 -10.19
#